data_AF-A0A528AU57-F1
#
_entry.id   AF-A0A528AU57-F1
#
_cell.length_a   1.000
_cell.length_b   1.000
_cell.length_c   1.000
_cell.angle_alpha   90.00
_cell.angle_beta   90.00
_cell.angle_gamma   90.00
#
_symmetry.space_group_name_H-M   'P 1'
#
loop_
_entity.id
_entity.type
_entity.pdbx_description
1 polymer ?
#
loop_
_entity_poly.entity_id
_entity_poly.type
_entity_poly.pdbx_seq_one_letter_code
_entity_poly.pdbx_strand_id
1 'polypeptide(L)'
;GKIEAFLSFPPEAQELRARKIGHVIVNSITDRPWSQYYCCMLASNAAYAEKYPAATKRVVRAILKAADICVSNPERVARLLVDGGYTEQYD
;
A
#
# COMPACT_ATOMS: atom_id res chain seq x y z
N GLY A 1 18.83 -11.59 -19.81
CA GLY A 1 17.41 -11.15 -19.88
C GLY A 1 17.37 -9.73 -20.39
N LYS A 2 16.19 -9.21 -20.79
CA LYS A 2 16.04 -7.79 -21.21
C LYS A 2 15.97 -6.82 -20.02
N ILE A 3 15.67 -7.34 -18.83
CA ILE A 3 15.59 -6.61 -17.56
C ILE A 3 16.39 -7.43 -16.54
N GLU A 4 17.20 -6.74 -15.73
CA GLU A 4 18.08 -7.35 -14.72
C GLU A 4 17.51 -7.20 -13.30
N ALA A 5 16.86 -6.07 -13.03
CA ALA A 5 16.09 -5.81 -11.81
C ALA A 5 15.01 -4.75 -12.10
N PHE A 6 13.95 -4.74 -11.31
CA PHE A 6 12.91 -3.70 -11.35
C PHE A 6 12.27 -3.56 -9.97
N LEU A 7 11.63 -2.41 -9.72
CA LEU A 7 10.87 -2.16 -8.50
C LEU A 7 9.43 -2.61 -8.69
N SER A 8 8.90 -3.36 -7.73
CA SER A 8 7.53 -3.89 -7.75
C SER A 8 6.78 -3.51 -6.48
N PHE A 9 5.46 -3.45 -6.59
CA PHE A 9 4.54 -3.31 -5.46
C PHE A 9 3.61 -4.52 -5.42
N PRO A 10 2.81 -4.69 -4.36
CA PRO A 10 1.65 -5.57 -4.39
C PRO A 10 0.64 -5.13 -5.45
N PRO A 11 0.02 -6.05 -6.21
CA PRO A 11 0.13 -7.50 -6.08
C PRO A 11 1.27 -8.14 -6.89
N GLU A 12 1.90 -7.42 -7.82
CA GLU A 12 2.86 -8.00 -8.79
C GLU A 12 4.05 -8.66 -8.09
N ALA A 13 4.51 -8.08 -6.98
CA ALA A 13 5.60 -8.66 -6.19
C ALA A 13 5.21 -10.01 -5.56
N GLN A 14 3.94 -10.21 -5.19
CA GLN A 14 3.42 -11.48 -4.68
C GLN A 14 3.31 -12.52 -5.79
N GLU A 15 2.75 -12.13 -6.94
CA GLU A 15 2.60 -13.01 -8.09
C GLU A 15 3.93 -13.58 -8.59
N LEU A 16 4.97 -12.74 -8.65
CA LEU A 16 6.29 -13.17 -9.09
C LEU A 16 6.94 -14.14 -8.10
N ARG A 17 6.74 -13.93 -6.79
CA ARG A 17 7.18 -14.89 -5.76
C ARG A 17 6.44 -16.22 -5.90
N ALA A 18 5.11 -16.19 -6.09
CA ALA A 18 4.30 -17.39 -6.28
C ALA A 18 4.74 -18.18 -7.52
N ARG A 19 5.07 -17.48 -8.61
CA ARG A 19 5.56 -18.05 -9.88
C ARG A 19 7.06 -18.41 -9.86
N LYS A 20 7.77 -18.12 -8.75
CA LYS A 20 9.21 -18.34 -8.58
C LYS A 20 10.06 -17.64 -9.64
N ILE A 21 9.68 -16.42 -10.02
CA ILE A 21 10.41 -15.58 -10.98
C ILE A 21 11.33 -14.63 -10.22
N GLY A 22 12.65 -14.78 -10.42
CA GLY A 22 13.65 -13.95 -9.76
C GLY A 22 13.73 -14.19 -8.24
N HIS A 23 14.34 -13.25 -7.53
CA HIS A 23 14.40 -13.22 -6.06
C HIS A 23 14.39 -11.78 -5.55
N VAL A 24 14.00 -11.57 -4.30
CA VAL A 24 14.00 -10.26 -3.66
C VAL A 24 15.44 -9.81 -3.40
N ILE A 25 15.83 -8.66 -3.96
CA ILE A 25 17.15 -8.05 -3.72
C ILE A 25 17.08 -7.10 -2.52
N VAL A 26 16.02 -6.31 -2.43
CA VAL A 26 15.74 -5.37 -1.32
C VAL A 26 14.24 -5.37 -1.06
N ASN A 27 13.85 -5.41 0.22
CA ASN A 27 12.51 -5.18 0.70
C ASN A 27 12.46 -3.90 1.53
N SER A 28 11.85 -2.84 0.99
CA SER A 28 11.76 -1.54 1.65
C SER A 28 10.90 -1.53 2.92
N ILE A 29 10.15 -2.61 3.21
CA ILE A 29 9.34 -2.76 4.42
C ILE A 29 10.17 -3.38 5.56
N THR A 30 11.08 -4.31 5.26
CA THR A 30 11.80 -5.08 6.29
C THR A 30 13.26 -4.67 6.44
N ASP A 31 13.91 -4.25 5.37
CA ASP A 31 15.36 -4.09 5.34
C ASP A 31 15.78 -2.70 5.82
N ARG A 32 16.80 -2.63 6.69
CA ARG A 32 17.37 -1.34 7.12
C ARG A 32 18.34 -0.80 6.06
N PRO A 33 18.43 0.54 5.88
CA PRO A 33 17.70 1.60 6.60
C PRO A 33 16.30 1.88 6.04
N TRP A 34 15.91 1.21 4.96
CA TRP A 34 14.68 1.50 4.20
C TRP A 34 13.40 1.34 5.00
N SER A 35 13.34 0.36 5.90
CA SER A 35 12.21 0.13 6.79
C SER A 35 11.91 1.26 7.79
N GLN A 36 12.77 2.29 7.86
CA GLN A 36 12.53 3.50 8.64
C GLN A 36 11.87 4.63 7.83
N TYR A 37 11.71 4.46 6.52
CA TYR A 37 11.06 5.43 5.66
C TYR A 37 9.58 5.13 5.48
N TYR A 38 8.78 6.19 5.39
CA TYR A 38 7.36 6.08 5.05
C TYR A 38 7.20 5.74 3.57
N CYS A 39 6.35 4.76 3.26
CA CYS A 39 6.11 4.32 1.89
C CYS A 39 5.19 5.27 1.10
N CYS A 40 4.23 5.92 1.74
CA CYS A 40 3.22 6.75 1.10
C CYS A 40 2.85 7.97 1.97
N MET A 41 2.39 9.05 1.33
CA MET A 41 1.92 10.26 1.99
C MET A 41 0.53 10.66 1.46
N LEU A 42 -0.34 11.11 2.37
CA LEU A 42 -1.59 11.76 2.01
C LEU A 42 -1.32 13.26 1.80
N ALA A 43 -1.67 13.78 0.63
CA ALA A 43 -1.53 15.20 0.30
C ALA A 43 -2.88 15.79 -0.13
N SER A 44 -3.07 17.09 0.10
CA SER A 44 -4.22 17.87 -0.36
C SER A 44 -3.74 19.16 -0.99
N ASN A 45 -4.49 19.65 -1.98
CA ASN A 45 -4.33 21.03 -2.45
C ASN A 45 -4.60 21.99 -1.27
N ALA A 46 -3.72 22.99 -1.09
CA ALA A 46 -3.80 23.94 0.02
C ALA A 46 -5.08 24.77 -0.01
N ALA A 47 -5.44 25.32 -1.18
CA ALA A 47 -6.65 26.13 -1.33
C ALA A 47 -7.92 25.31 -1.05
N TYR A 48 -7.95 24.02 -1.40
CA TYR A 48 -9.05 23.14 -1.04
C TYR A 48 -9.15 22.93 0.48
N ALA A 49 -8.01 22.65 1.13
CA ALA A 49 -7.97 22.41 2.56
C ALA A 49 -8.40 23.65 3.37
N GLU A 50 -7.99 24.84 2.92
CA GLU A 50 -8.38 26.13 3.50
C GLU A 50 -9.86 26.44 3.30
N LYS A 51 -10.40 26.18 2.08
CA LYS A 51 -11.81 26.42 1.77
C LYS A 51 -12.74 25.43 2.48
N TYR A 52 -12.31 24.18 2.68
CA TYR A 52 -13.13 23.11 3.23
C TYR A 52 -12.44 22.36 4.40
N PRO A 53 -12.15 23.05 5.52
CA PRO A 53 -11.36 22.46 6.61
C PRO A 53 -12.10 21.32 7.33
N ALA A 54 -13.42 21.42 7.49
CA ALA A 54 -14.22 20.37 8.12
C ALA A 54 -14.29 19.10 7.27
N ALA A 55 -14.46 19.24 5.94
CA ALA A 55 -14.47 18.11 5.02
C ALA A 55 -13.08 17.43 4.97
N THR A 56 -12.01 18.24 4.86
CA THR A 56 -10.62 17.75 4.87
C THR A 56 -10.32 16.96 6.14
N LYS A 57 -10.68 17.48 7.33
CA LYS A 57 -10.53 16.76 8.61
C LYS A 57 -11.28 15.43 8.63
N ARG A 58 -12.49 15.36 8.06
CA ARG A 58 -13.27 14.11 7.97
C ARG A 58 -12.59 13.08 7.09
N VAL A 59 -12.04 13.49 5.93
CA VAL A 59 -11.29 12.60 5.03
C VAL A 59 -10.02 12.07 5.70
N VAL A 60 -9.23 12.94 6.33
CA VAL A 60 -8.02 12.52 7.06
C VAL A 60 -8.37 11.52 8.15
N ARG A 61 -9.42 11.78 8.94
CA ARG A 61 -9.89 10.84 9.97
C ARG A 61 -10.31 9.49 9.39
N ALA A 62 -11.01 9.49 8.26
CA ALA A 62 -11.42 8.25 7.59
C ALA A 62 -10.22 7.43 7.14
N ILE A 63 -9.20 8.06 6.56
CA ILE A 63 -7.97 7.40 6.11
C ILE A 63 -7.20 6.82 7.30
N LEU A 64 -7.06 7.56 8.40
CA LEU A 64 -6.41 7.05 9.61
C LEU A 64 -7.13 5.84 10.20
N LYS A 65 -8.48 5.86 10.23
CA LYS A 65 -9.27 4.69 10.65
C LYS A 65 -9.10 3.50 9.71
N ALA A 66 -9.04 3.74 8.41
CA ALA A 66 -8.80 2.68 7.44
C ALA A 66 -7.42 2.05 7.63
N ALA A 67 -6.39 2.86 7.85
CA ALA A 67 -5.02 2.38 8.13
C ALA A 67 -4.98 1.50 9.39
N ASP A 68 -5.68 1.89 10.46
CA ASP A 68 -5.81 1.09 11.68
C ASP A 68 -6.49 -0.27 11.42
N ILE A 69 -7.50 -0.31 10.55
CA ILE A 69 -8.15 -1.56 10.13
C ILE A 69 -7.18 -2.46 9.35
N CYS A 70 -6.34 -1.90 8.49
CA CYS A 70 -5.33 -2.68 7.75
C CYS A 70 -4.35 -3.41 8.68
N VAL A 71 -3.97 -2.77 9.80
CA VAL A 71 -3.04 -3.38 10.77
C VAL A 71 -3.77 -4.35 11.71
N SER A 72 -4.94 -3.97 12.21
CA SER A 72 -5.68 -4.78 13.19
C SER A 72 -6.41 -5.98 12.60
N ASN A 73 -6.82 -5.92 11.32
CA ASN A 73 -7.63 -6.95 10.66
C ASN A 73 -7.14 -7.25 9.22
N PRO A 74 -5.89 -7.69 9.01
CA PRO A 74 -5.31 -7.86 7.68
C PRO A 74 -6.09 -8.85 6.80
N GLU A 75 -6.59 -9.96 7.36
CA GLU A 75 -7.39 -10.94 6.60
C GLU A 75 -8.70 -10.36 6.05
N ARG A 76 -9.32 -9.45 6.81
CA ARG A 76 -10.54 -8.78 6.36
C ARG A 76 -10.20 -7.84 5.21
N VAL A 77 -9.08 -7.12 5.29
CA VAL A 77 -8.66 -6.19 4.25
C VAL A 77 -8.26 -6.94 2.98
N ALA A 78 -7.51 -8.04 3.07
CA ALA A 78 -7.18 -8.87 1.91
C ALA A 78 -8.45 -9.37 1.19
N ARG A 79 -9.44 -9.88 1.94
CA ARG A 79 -10.76 -10.25 1.38
C ARG A 79 -11.46 -9.07 0.70
N LEU A 80 -11.49 -7.90 1.34
CA LEU A 80 -12.10 -6.69 0.74
C LEU A 80 -11.41 -6.27 -0.56
N LEU A 81 -10.10 -6.46 -0.68
CA LEU A 81 -9.37 -6.17 -1.92
C LEU A 81 -9.74 -7.14 -3.04
N VAL A 82 -9.91 -8.43 -2.72
CA VAL A 82 -10.37 -9.44 -3.69
C VAL A 82 -11.82 -9.20 -4.10
N ASP A 83 -12.72 -9.03 -3.13
CA ASP A 83 -14.15 -8.78 -3.38
C ASP A 83 -14.36 -7.48 -4.17
N GLY A 84 -13.48 -6.50 -3.98
CA GLY A 84 -13.47 -5.23 -4.72
C GLY A 84 -12.85 -5.31 -6.11
N GLY A 85 -12.28 -6.45 -6.51
CA GLY A 85 -11.61 -6.64 -7.80
C GLY A 85 -10.27 -5.92 -7.93
N TYR A 86 -9.63 -5.53 -6.81
CA TYR A 86 -8.31 -4.90 -6.82
C TYR A 86 -7.17 -5.91 -7.01
N THR A 87 -7.40 -7.18 -6.68
CA THR A 87 -6.50 -8.31 -6.90
C THR A 87 -7.33 -9.59 -7.07
N GLU A 88 -6.84 -10.53 -7.84
CA GLU A 88 -7.49 -11.84 -8.00
C GLU A 88 -7.16 -12.81 -6.86
N GLN A 89 -6.12 -12.52 -6.09
CA GLN A 89 -5.57 -13.42 -5.07
C GLN A 89 -5.65 -12.82 -3.68
N TYR A 90 -6.04 -13.67 -2.73
CA TYR A 90 -6.14 -13.34 -1.31
C TYR A 90 -4.76 -13.34 -0.61
N ASP A 91 -3.88 -14.26 -1.00
CA ASP A 91 -2.54 -14.48 -0.41
C ASP A 91 -1.44 -13.63 -1.08
#